data_AF-A0A498P0G2-F1
#
_entry.id   AF-A0A498P0G2-F1
#
_cell.length_a   1.000
_cell.length_b   1.000
_cell.length_c   1.000
_cell.angle_alpha   90.00
_cell.angle_beta   90.00
_cell.angle_gamma   90.00
#
_symmetry.space_group_name_H-M   'P 1'
#
loop_
_entity.id
_entity.type
_entity.pdbx_description
1 polymer ?
#
loop_
_entity_poly.entity_id
_entity_poly.type
_entity_poly.pdbx_seq_one_letter_code
_entity_poly.pdbx_strand_id
1 'polypeptide(L)'
;MVNQRLRELKPAVRERIKIVLIPTSRQDMDHLNKNIKNYNLNIEIAQEKPFLDLLHEIKPVLYLSTNSHNVKEAIGAGFGAATMFLGDYDNHSAEVLRVAFDGDGVLFSDESERVYKEKGLQAFFQNERDQEGTSLALVRMVV
;
A
#
# COMPACT_ATOMS: atom_id res chain seq x y z
N MET A 1 16.67 -1.88 -13.49
CA MET A 1 15.65 -2.10 -12.43
C MET A 1 15.36 -0.80 -11.69
N VAL A 2 14.09 -0.57 -11.31
CA VAL A 2 13.61 0.62 -10.59
C VAL A 2 14.43 0.94 -9.33
N ASN A 3 14.76 -0.07 -8.53
CA ASN A 3 15.54 0.09 -7.31
C ASN A 3 16.96 0.65 -7.56
N GLN A 4 17.58 0.32 -8.68
CA GLN A 4 18.88 0.90 -9.04
C GLN A 4 18.74 2.37 -9.43
N ARG A 5 17.73 2.72 -10.24
CA ARG A 5 17.46 4.10 -10.65
C ARG A 5 17.16 5.00 -9.45
N LEU A 6 16.42 4.48 -8.46
CA LEU A 6 16.18 5.15 -7.18
C LEU A 6 17.47 5.33 -6.34
N ARG A 7 18.50 4.48 -6.49
CA ARG A 7 19.83 4.65 -5.84
C ARG A 7 20.61 5.81 -6.44
N GLU A 8 20.53 5.94 -7.75
CA GLU A 8 21.19 7.00 -8.50
C GLU A 8 20.52 8.37 -8.25
N LEU A 9 19.19 8.42 -8.14
CA LEU A 9 18.43 9.65 -7.94
C LEU A 9 18.54 10.22 -6.51
N LYS A 10 18.64 9.36 -5.49
CA LYS A 10 18.74 9.77 -4.07
C LYS A 10 19.79 8.94 -3.33
N PRO A 11 21.08 9.14 -3.62
CA PRO A 11 22.16 8.33 -3.05
C PRO A 11 22.32 8.50 -1.53
N ALA A 12 21.85 9.62 -0.98
CA ALA A 12 21.86 9.89 0.46
C ALA A 12 20.80 9.08 1.26
N VAL A 13 19.78 8.55 0.59
CA VAL A 13 18.69 7.80 1.25
C VAL A 13 19.10 6.33 1.34
N ARG A 14 19.68 5.96 2.49
CA ARG A 14 20.11 4.58 2.80
C ARG A 14 18.91 3.65 3.03
N GLU A 15 17.89 4.12 3.73
CA GLU A 15 16.64 3.39 3.95
C GLU A 15 15.51 3.98 3.12
N ARG A 16 15.01 3.19 2.18
CA ARG A 16 14.00 3.62 1.20
C ARG A 16 12.59 3.36 1.67
N ILE A 17 12.44 2.39 2.56
CA ILE A 17 11.18 1.94 3.10
C ILE A 17 11.37 1.91 4.60
N LYS A 18 10.54 2.69 5.29
CA LYS A 18 10.42 2.69 6.73
C LYS A 18 9.11 1.97 7.06
N ILE A 19 9.20 0.93 7.86
CA ILE A 19 8.03 0.17 8.31
C ILE A 19 7.73 0.59 9.74
N VAL A 20 6.49 1.03 9.98
CA VAL A 20 5.99 1.34 11.31
C VAL A 20 4.83 0.41 11.63
N LEU A 21 4.94 -0.33 12.71
CA LEU A 21 3.87 -1.18 13.23
C LEU A 21 3.03 -0.39 14.23
N ILE A 22 1.71 -0.52 14.10
CA ILE A 22 0.73 0.11 14.99
C ILE A 22 0.09 -1.01 15.82
N PRO A 23 0.48 -1.16 17.09
CA PRO A 23 0.00 -2.24 17.95
C PRO A 23 -1.48 -2.07 18.29
N THR A 24 -2.21 -3.18 18.38
CA THR A 24 -3.60 -3.20 18.85
C THR A 24 -3.73 -3.38 20.36
N SER A 25 -2.68 -3.87 21.04
CA SER A 25 -2.66 -4.06 22.49
C SER A 25 -1.25 -3.99 23.07
N ARG A 26 -1.16 -3.84 24.41
CA ARG A 26 0.12 -3.89 25.14
C ARG A 26 0.79 -5.27 25.12
N GLN A 27 0.00 -6.35 25.07
CA GLN A 27 0.58 -7.71 24.99
C GLN A 27 1.23 -7.95 23.62
N ASP A 28 0.61 -7.42 22.55
CA ASP A 28 1.17 -7.48 21.20
C ASP A 28 2.50 -6.72 21.13
N MET A 29 2.61 -5.57 21.81
CA MET A 29 3.83 -4.76 21.85
C MET A 29 5.06 -5.51 22.34
N ASP A 30 4.95 -6.21 23.47
CA ASP A 30 6.09 -6.91 24.07
C ASP A 30 6.55 -8.07 23.18
N HIS A 31 5.59 -8.81 22.62
CA HIS A 31 5.88 -9.90 21.70
C HIS A 31 6.51 -9.40 20.38
N LEU A 32 5.98 -8.33 19.79
CA LEU A 32 6.56 -7.69 18.60
C LEU A 32 7.99 -7.21 18.87
N ASN A 33 8.20 -6.46 19.96
CA ASN A 33 9.52 -5.94 20.32
C ASN A 33 10.56 -7.06 20.48
N LYS A 34 10.17 -8.18 21.11
CA LYS A 34 11.02 -9.35 21.24
C LYS A 34 11.40 -9.92 19.87
N ASN A 35 10.43 -10.10 18.98
CA ASN A 35 10.68 -10.68 17.66
C ASN A 35 11.49 -9.74 16.75
N ILE A 36 11.20 -8.44 16.74
CA ILE A 36 11.97 -7.44 15.99
C ILE A 36 13.45 -7.48 16.40
N LYS A 37 13.72 -7.56 17.70
CA LYS A 37 15.10 -7.69 18.22
C LYS A 37 15.73 -9.03 17.84
N ASN A 38 15.01 -10.14 18.02
CA ASN A 38 15.52 -11.48 17.75
C ASN A 38 15.90 -11.67 16.27
N TYR A 39 15.12 -11.11 15.35
CA TYR A 39 15.33 -11.22 13.91
C TYR A 39 16.08 -10.02 13.31
N ASN A 40 16.54 -9.07 14.13
CA ASN A 40 17.24 -7.86 13.71
C ASN A 40 16.49 -7.10 12.59
N LEU A 41 15.17 -6.94 12.75
CA LEU A 41 14.33 -6.27 11.77
C LEU A 41 14.41 -4.76 11.95
N ASN A 42 14.57 -4.02 10.86
CA ASN A 42 14.51 -2.56 10.88
C ASN A 42 13.05 -2.07 10.79
N ILE A 43 12.33 -2.22 11.90
CA ILE A 43 10.91 -1.88 12.03
C ILE A 43 10.72 -1.06 13.29
N GLU A 44 10.02 0.06 13.17
CA GLU A 44 9.64 0.89 14.33
C GLU A 44 8.25 0.50 14.82
N ILE A 45 8.01 0.66 16.11
CA ILE A 45 6.67 0.50 16.68
C ILE A 45 6.15 1.86 17.14
N ALA A 46 4.94 2.20 16.71
CA ALA A 46 4.27 3.43 17.08
C ALA A 46 3.94 3.47 18.58
N GLN A 47 3.97 4.69 19.13
CA GLN A 47 3.45 4.95 20.47
C GLN A 47 1.92 5.00 20.46
N GLU A 48 1.31 4.70 21.60
CA GLU A 48 -0.14 4.73 21.77
C GLU A 48 -0.67 6.17 21.63
N LYS A 49 -1.43 6.40 20.55
CA LYS A 49 -2.08 7.67 20.19
C LYS A 49 -3.41 7.38 19.48
N PRO A 50 -4.33 8.34 19.42
CA PRO A 50 -5.50 8.22 18.55
C PRO A 50 -5.08 7.89 17.11
N PHE A 51 -5.85 7.03 16.45
CA PHE A 51 -5.48 6.44 15.17
C PHE A 51 -5.16 7.48 14.08
N LEU A 52 -6.02 8.48 13.88
CA LEU A 52 -5.79 9.52 12.87
C LEU A 52 -4.61 10.43 13.21
N ASP A 53 -4.41 10.77 14.48
CA ASP A 53 -3.26 11.56 14.93
C ASP A 53 -1.96 10.83 14.59
N LEU A 54 -1.96 9.52 14.78
CA LEU A 54 -0.82 8.67 14.44
C LEU A 54 -0.54 8.65 12.93
N LEU A 55 -1.57 8.57 12.08
CA LEU A 55 -1.39 8.66 10.63
C LEU A 55 -0.88 10.04 10.20
N HIS A 56 -1.35 11.12 10.82
CA HIS A 56 -0.92 12.49 10.55
C HIS A 56 0.54 12.73 10.94
N GLU A 57 1.01 12.06 11.99
CA GLU A 57 2.40 12.11 12.45
C GLU A 57 3.33 11.27 11.56
N ILE A 58 2.95 10.02 11.27
CA ILE A 58 3.76 9.10 10.47
C ILE A 58 3.79 9.52 8.99
N LYS A 59 2.65 10.04 8.47
CA LYS A 59 2.41 10.33 7.06
C LYS A 59 2.75 9.15 6.14
N PRO A 60 2.14 7.98 6.35
CA PRO A 60 2.47 6.81 5.56
C PRO A 60 2.02 6.99 4.10
N VAL A 61 2.83 6.48 3.17
CA VAL A 61 2.41 6.33 1.77
C VAL A 61 1.31 5.28 1.64
N LEU A 62 1.36 4.24 2.48
CA LEU A 62 0.39 3.15 2.50
C LEU A 62 0.15 2.67 3.94
N TYR A 63 -1.11 2.65 4.37
CA TYR A 63 -1.58 2.04 5.62
C TYR A 63 -2.27 0.70 5.33
N LEU A 64 -1.86 -0.35 6.04
CA LEU A 64 -2.41 -1.69 5.88
C LEU A 64 -3.00 -2.20 7.20
N SER A 65 -4.21 -2.75 7.17
CA SER A 65 -4.88 -3.23 8.38
C SER A 65 -5.95 -4.26 8.08
N THR A 66 -6.15 -5.21 8.99
CA THR A 66 -7.31 -6.13 8.95
C THR A 66 -8.60 -5.47 9.42
N ASN A 67 -8.51 -4.31 10.10
CA ASN A 67 -9.66 -3.54 10.54
C ASN A 67 -10.18 -2.64 9.41
N SER A 68 -11.22 -3.12 8.71
CA SER A 68 -11.85 -2.39 7.60
C SER A 68 -12.44 -1.03 7.97
N HIS A 69 -12.75 -0.77 9.25
CA HIS A 69 -13.20 0.54 9.71
C HIS A 69 -12.06 1.56 9.67
N ASN A 70 -10.92 1.23 10.28
CA ASN A 70 -9.73 2.07 10.27
C ASN A 70 -9.22 2.32 8.84
N VAL A 71 -9.33 1.33 7.95
CA VAL A 71 -8.98 1.50 6.53
C VAL A 71 -9.88 2.56 5.88
N LYS A 72 -11.20 2.49 6.07
CA LYS A 72 -12.13 3.48 5.51
C LYS A 72 -11.87 4.87 6.09
N GLU A 73 -11.58 4.96 7.38
CA GLU A 73 -11.26 6.22 8.05
C GLU A 73 -9.97 6.84 7.50
N ALA A 74 -8.91 6.03 7.30
CA ALA A 74 -7.67 6.47 6.68
C ALA A 74 -7.87 6.99 5.24
N ILE A 75 -8.65 6.27 4.43
CA ILE A 75 -9.03 6.71 3.06
C ILE A 75 -9.79 8.03 3.13
N GLY A 76 -10.75 8.15 4.05
CA GLY A 76 -11.53 9.38 4.27
C GLY A 76 -10.66 10.57 4.70
N ALA A 77 -9.55 10.31 5.39
CA ALA A 77 -8.55 11.31 5.77
C ALA A 77 -7.48 11.58 4.68
N GLY A 78 -7.58 10.95 3.50
CA GLY A 78 -6.69 11.19 2.36
C GLY A 78 -5.41 10.35 2.35
N PHE A 79 -5.32 9.31 3.19
CA PHE A 79 -4.19 8.37 3.16
C PHE A 79 -4.44 7.22 2.19
N GLY A 80 -3.38 6.80 1.49
CA GLY A 80 -3.39 5.52 0.79
C GLY A 80 -3.55 4.40 1.82
N ALA A 81 -4.61 3.59 1.71
CA ALA A 81 -4.89 2.54 2.68
C ALA A 81 -5.60 1.33 2.06
N ALA A 82 -5.34 0.15 2.61
CA ALA A 82 -5.95 -1.09 2.15
C ALA A 82 -6.24 -2.08 3.28
N THR A 83 -7.28 -2.88 3.08
CA THR A 83 -7.63 -3.97 3.99
C THR A 83 -6.75 -5.18 3.70
N MET A 84 -6.08 -5.70 4.71
CA MET A 84 -5.38 -6.98 4.65
C MET A 84 -6.32 -8.09 5.10
N PHE A 85 -6.34 -9.20 4.37
CA PHE A 85 -7.07 -10.39 4.79
C PHE A 85 -6.05 -11.44 5.22
N LEU A 86 -6.24 -11.98 6.42
CA LEU A 86 -5.53 -13.16 6.88
C LEU A 86 -6.31 -14.36 6.34
N GLY A 87 -5.96 -14.80 5.14
CA GLY A 87 -6.53 -16.02 4.57
C GLY A 87 -5.88 -17.26 5.18
N ASP A 88 -6.68 -18.27 5.53
CA ASP A 88 -6.19 -19.65 5.51
C ASP A 88 -5.85 -19.98 4.06
N TYR A 89 -4.56 -20.13 3.77
CA TYR A 89 -4.09 -20.55 2.45
C TYR A 89 -4.53 -21.99 2.11
N ASP A 90 -5.14 -22.73 3.04
CA ASP A 90 -5.40 -24.17 2.91
C ASP A 90 -6.66 -24.56 2.12
N ASN A 91 -7.55 -23.62 1.76
CA ASN A 91 -8.76 -23.96 1.00
C ASN A 91 -8.67 -23.49 -0.46
N HIS A 92 -7.81 -24.16 -1.22
CA HIS A 92 -7.71 -23.99 -2.66
C HIS A 92 -8.89 -24.69 -3.37
N SER A 93 -10.05 -24.04 -3.48
CA SER A 93 -10.99 -24.44 -4.52
C SER A 93 -10.45 -23.93 -5.86
N ALA A 94 -10.25 -24.83 -6.82
CA ALA A 94 -9.74 -24.52 -8.16
C ALA A 94 -10.72 -23.67 -9.02
N GLU A 95 -11.86 -23.27 -8.47
CA GLU A 95 -12.96 -22.63 -9.18
C GLU A 95 -12.89 -21.08 -9.17
N VAL A 96 -11.98 -20.48 -8.38
CA VAL A 96 -11.88 -19.01 -8.27
C VAL A 96 -10.61 -18.51 -8.95
N LEU A 97 -10.76 -17.72 -10.02
CA LEU A 97 -9.66 -16.94 -10.60
C LEU A 97 -9.21 -15.88 -9.59
N ARG A 98 -7.97 -16.02 -9.11
CA ARG A 98 -7.33 -15.04 -8.23
C ARG A 98 -6.25 -14.31 -9.02
N VAL A 99 -6.41 -13.01 -9.18
CA VAL A 99 -5.40 -12.15 -9.81
C VAL A 99 -4.60 -11.50 -8.70
N ALA A 100 -3.34 -11.88 -8.55
CA ALA A 100 -2.41 -11.17 -7.69
C ALA A 100 -1.83 -9.99 -8.50
N PHE A 101 -2.08 -8.77 -8.02
CA PHE A 101 -1.43 -7.59 -8.57
C PHE A 101 -0.10 -7.41 -7.84
N ASP A 102 1.00 -7.66 -8.54
CA ASP A 102 2.31 -7.16 -8.11
C ASP A 102 2.22 -5.62 -8.18
N GLY A 103 2.64 -4.92 -7.13
CA GLY A 103 2.44 -3.47 -6.98
C GLY A 103 3.21 -2.63 -8.01
N ASP A 104 3.82 -3.27 -9.00
CA ASP A 104 4.42 -2.69 -10.19
C ASP A 104 3.44 -2.60 -11.38
N GLY A 105 2.22 -3.12 -11.26
CA GLY A 105 1.14 -3.00 -12.23
C GLY A 105 0.36 -1.69 -12.10
N VAL A 106 0.37 -0.87 -13.16
CA VAL A 106 -0.52 0.29 -13.27
C VAL A 106 -1.93 -0.19 -13.62
N LEU A 107 -2.90 0.11 -12.78
CA LEU A 107 -4.32 -0.12 -13.09
C LEU A 107 -4.82 1.03 -13.98
N PHE A 108 -5.11 0.71 -15.23
CA PHE A 108 -5.71 1.65 -16.19
C PHE A 108 -7.22 1.70 -15.97
N SER A 109 -7.83 2.88 -16.07
CA SER A 109 -9.28 2.96 -16.25
C SER A 109 -9.68 2.38 -17.61
N ASP A 110 -10.94 1.97 -17.74
CA ASP A 110 -11.53 1.56 -19.02
C ASP A 110 -11.34 2.63 -20.11
N GLU A 111 -11.33 3.92 -19.72
CA GLU A 111 -11.06 5.03 -20.63
C GLU A 111 -9.60 5.06 -21.11
N SER A 112 -8.64 4.93 -20.18
CA SER A 112 -7.22 4.85 -20.52
C SER A 112 -6.89 3.60 -21.37
N GLU A 113 -7.58 2.48 -21.15
CA GLU A 113 -7.45 1.28 -21.99
C GLU A 113 -7.94 1.52 -23.43
N ARG A 114 -9.07 2.21 -23.59
CA ARG A 114 -9.59 2.58 -24.93
C ARG A 114 -8.66 3.53 -25.66
N VAL A 115 -8.14 4.56 -24.98
CA VAL A 115 -7.17 5.50 -25.56
C VAL A 115 -5.92 4.76 -26.04
N TYR A 116 -5.41 3.82 -25.24
CA TYR A 116 -4.29 2.98 -25.64
C TYR A 116 -4.61 2.11 -26.87
N LYS A 117 -5.76 1.41 -26.88
CA LYS A 117 -6.18 0.54 -27.99
C LYS A 117 -6.42 1.31 -29.29
N GLU A 118 -6.99 2.51 -29.22
CA GLU A 118 -7.37 3.31 -30.39
C GLU A 118 -6.23 4.20 -30.91
N LYS A 119 -5.42 4.77 -30.01
CA LYS A 119 -4.47 5.86 -30.34
C LYS A 119 -3.03 5.55 -29.94
N GLY A 120 -2.78 4.38 -29.37
CA GLY A 120 -1.45 3.91 -29.01
C GLY A 120 -0.85 4.59 -27.77
N LEU A 121 0.38 4.20 -27.47
CA LEU A 121 1.05 4.48 -26.19
C LEU A 121 1.34 5.98 -25.94
N GLN A 122 1.61 6.76 -26.99
CA GLN A 122 1.85 8.21 -26.87
C GLN A 122 0.60 8.96 -26.40
N ALA A 123 -0.55 8.63 -26.97
CA ALA A 123 -1.83 9.22 -26.58
C ALA A 123 -2.24 8.81 -25.16
N PHE A 124 -1.91 7.58 -24.76
CA PHE A 124 -2.07 7.11 -23.39
C PHE A 124 -1.26 7.96 -22.38
N PHE A 125 0.04 8.19 -22.62
CA PHE A 125 0.85 9.02 -21.72
C PHE A 125 0.37 10.47 -21.65
N GLN A 126 -0.19 11.01 -22.74
CA GLN A 126 -0.80 12.32 -22.72
C GLN A 126 -2.08 12.30 -21.88
N ASN A 127 -2.94 11.29 -22.05
CA ASN A 127 -4.17 11.15 -21.28
C ASN A 127 -3.91 10.98 -19.78
N GLU A 128 -2.95 10.15 -19.39
CA GLU A 128 -2.58 10.00 -17.97
C GLU A 128 -2.08 11.32 -17.38
N ARG A 129 -1.23 12.07 -18.10
CA ARG A 129 -0.74 13.39 -17.67
C ARG A 129 -1.86 14.42 -17.56
N ASP A 130 -2.79 14.42 -18.52
CA ASP A 130 -3.90 15.37 -18.53
C ASP A 130 -4.94 15.04 -17.44
N GLN A 131 -4.98 13.78 -16.98
CA GLN A 131 -5.86 13.30 -15.91
C GLN A 131 -5.14 13.15 -14.55
N GLU A 132 -3.88 13.58 -14.43
CA GLU A 132 -3.12 13.58 -13.17
C GLU A 132 -3.90 14.35 -12.09
N GLY A 133 -4.44 13.63 -11.10
CA GLY A 133 -5.24 14.18 -9.99
C GLY A 133 -6.72 13.78 -10.01
N THR A 134 -7.19 13.13 -11.08
CA THR A 134 -8.50 12.49 -11.12
C THR A 134 -8.35 11.09 -10.51
N SER A 135 -8.93 10.86 -9.32
CA SER A 135 -8.84 9.54 -8.68
C SER A 135 -9.46 8.49 -9.60
N LEU A 136 -8.63 7.63 -10.18
CA LEU A 136 -9.09 6.44 -10.87
C LEU A 136 -9.82 5.56 -9.84
N ALA A 137 -10.94 5.00 -10.28
CA ALA A 137 -11.95 4.23 -9.56
C ALA A 137 -11.56 3.72 -8.15
N LEU A 138 -12.49 3.89 -7.21
CA LEU A 138 -12.56 3.16 -5.94
C LEU A 138 -12.49 1.64 -6.20
N VAL A 139 -11.29 1.09 -6.31
CA VAL A 139 -11.09 -0.35 -6.29
C VAL A 139 -11.24 -0.78 -4.83
N ARG A 140 -12.37 -1.43 -4.53
CA ARG A 140 -12.46 -2.24 -3.32
C ARG A 140 -11.54 -3.44 -3.51
N MET A 141 -10.30 -3.26 -3.09
CA MET A 141 -9.32 -4.33 -3.04
C MET A 141 -9.71 -5.28 -1.90
N VAL A 142 -10.20 -6.47 -2.28
CA VAL A 142 -10.28 -7.62 -1.39
C VAL A 142 -9.06 -8.45 -1.73
N VAL A 143 -8.03 -8.37 -0.89
CA VAL A 143 -6.85 -9.26 -0.95
C VAL A 143 -7.23 -10.63 -0.39
#